data_AF-A0A6G4VLY5-F1
#
_entry.id   AF-A0A6G4VLY5-F1
#
_cell.length_a   1.000
_cell.length_b   1.000
_cell.length_c   1.000
_cell.angle_alpha   90.00
_cell.angle_beta   90.00
_cell.angle_gamma   90.00
#
_symmetry.space_group_name_H-M   'P 1'
#
loop_
_entity.id
_entity.type
_entity.pdbx_description
1 polymer ?
#
loop_
_entity_poly.entity_id
_entity_poly.type
_entity_poly.pdbx_seq_one_letter_code
_entity_poly.pdbx_strand_id
1 'polypeptide(L)'
;ATPRPPFNPVTIRTARDAVTAAALYLRWLGYQDIRRADQRPPSGIGLAARGVLAQVDPALRPASLRDVECLWLTAMTESAGCVYFSLAGYAEDARSRADSLGIPLFVLDLTGTPQPANSLADELIATGA
;
A
#
# COMPACT_ATOMS: atom_id res chain seq x y z
N ALA A 1 -24.48 4.41 4.98
CA ALA A 1 -23.48 3.64 4.21
C ALA A 1 -23.71 2.17 4.49
N THR A 2 -23.75 1.32 3.45
CA THR A 2 -23.79 -0.14 3.65
C THR A 2 -22.48 -0.55 4.31
N PRO A 3 -22.49 -1.32 5.42
CA PRO A 3 -21.25 -1.76 6.06
C PRO A 3 -20.43 -2.57 5.06
N ARG A 4 -19.12 -2.28 5.00
CA ARG A 4 -18.19 -3.00 4.13
C ARG A 4 -18.15 -4.47 4.55
N PRO A 5 -18.24 -5.43 3.61
CA PRO A 5 -18.17 -6.86 3.95
C PRO A 5 -16.82 -7.21 4.60
N PRO A 6 -16.69 -8.35 5.29
CA PRO A 6 -15.38 -8.81 5.76
C PRO A 6 -14.41 -8.99 4.59
N PHE A 7 -13.12 -8.69 4.82
CA PHE A 7 -12.07 -8.95 3.83
C PHE A 7 -11.80 -10.46 3.73
N ASN A 8 -11.60 -10.97 2.52
CA ASN A 8 -11.27 -12.37 2.27
C ASN A 8 -9.81 -12.48 1.79
N PRO A 9 -8.86 -12.85 2.67
CA PRO A 9 -7.45 -12.80 2.36
C PRO A 9 -7.00 -13.94 1.43
N VAL A 10 -5.86 -13.71 0.77
CA VAL A 10 -5.15 -14.73 -0.03
C VAL A 10 -3.78 -14.99 0.59
N THR A 11 -3.44 -16.25 0.86
CA THR A 11 -2.15 -16.60 1.45
C THR A 11 -1.00 -16.13 0.57
N ILE A 12 0.00 -15.47 1.17
CA ILE A 12 1.15 -14.95 0.44
C ILE A 12 2.29 -15.96 0.47
N ARG A 13 2.64 -16.51 -0.70
CA ARG A 13 3.81 -17.40 -0.88
C ARG A 13 4.84 -16.82 -1.82
N THR A 14 4.43 -15.86 -2.64
CA THR A 14 5.24 -15.23 -3.68
C THR A 14 5.02 -13.71 -3.71
N ALA A 15 5.92 -12.98 -4.37
CA ALA A 15 5.73 -11.57 -4.66
C ALA A 15 4.44 -11.29 -5.46
N ARG A 16 4.00 -12.24 -6.31
CA ARG A 16 2.75 -12.12 -7.05
C ARG A 16 1.53 -12.20 -6.13
N ASP A 17 1.59 -13.06 -5.11
CA ASP A 17 0.51 -13.18 -4.12
C ASP A 17 0.41 -11.91 -3.28
N ALA A 18 1.56 -11.31 -2.91
CA ALA A 18 1.59 -10.03 -2.20
C ALA A 18 0.90 -8.91 -2.99
N VAL A 19 1.16 -8.83 -4.29
CA VAL A 19 0.48 -7.87 -5.17
C VAL A 19 -1.01 -8.17 -5.30
N THR A 20 -1.38 -9.45 -5.35
CA THR A 20 -2.78 -9.87 -5.42
C THR A 20 -3.52 -9.50 -4.14
N ALA A 21 -2.92 -9.74 -2.98
CA ALA A 21 -3.45 -9.35 -1.68
C ALA A 21 -3.66 -7.83 -1.60
N ALA A 22 -2.66 -7.04 -1.99
CA ALA A 22 -2.77 -5.57 -2.03
C ALA A 22 -3.88 -5.09 -2.99
N ALA A 23 -3.97 -5.66 -4.19
CA ALA A 23 -5.01 -5.30 -5.15
C ALA A 23 -6.43 -5.65 -4.65
N LEU A 24 -6.61 -6.83 -4.05
CA LEU A 24 -7.88 -7.22 -3.43
C LEU A 24 -8.24 -6.29 -2.27
N TYR A 25 -7.24 -5.87 -1.49
CA TYR A 25 -7.45 -4.97 -0.37
C TYR A 25 -7.84 -3.56 -0.80
N LEU A 26 -7.17 -3.00 -1.82
CA LEU A 26 -7.55 -1.71 -2.41
C LEU A 26 -8.99 -1.76 -2.95
N ARG A 27 -9.38 -2.87 -3.60
CA ARG A 27 -10.76 -3.04 -4.07
C ARG A 27 -11.75 -3.09 -2.93
N TRP A 28 -11.39 -3.77 -1.84
CA TRP A 28 -12.18 -3.82 -0.62
C TRP A 28 -12.34 -2.44 0.02
N LEU A 29 -11.28 -1.63 0.05
CA LEU A 29 -11.31 -0.23 0.51
C LEU A 29 -12.20 0.68 -0.36
N GLY A 30 -12.53 0.26 -1.57
CA GLY A 30 -13.43 0.98 -2.48
C GLY A 30 -12.77 1.52 -3.74
N TYR A 31 -11.45 1.34 -3.91
CA TYR A 31 -10.76 1.76 -5.13
C TYR A 31 -11.20 0.94 -6.34
N GLN A 32 -11.30 1.62 -7.49
CA GLN A 32 -11.74 1.05 -8.75
C GLN A 32 -10.64 1.15 -9.81
N ASP A 33 -10.78 0.37 -10.89
CA ASP A 33 -9.85 0.36 -12.04
C ASP A 33 -8.40 0.03 -11.66
N ILE A 34 -8.21 -0.91 -10.72
CA ILE A 34 -6.89 -1.33 -10.25
C ILE A 34 -6.10 -1.98 -11.39
N ARG A 35 -4.97 -1.39 -11.73
CA ARG A 35 -4.05 -1.80 -12.80
C ARG A 35 -2.62 -1.75 -12.30
N ARG A 36 -1.68 -2.30 -13.07
CA ARG A 36 -0.25 -2.02 -12.85
C ARG A 36 0.01 -0.54 -13.13
N ALA A 37 0.82 0.09 -12.29
CA ALA A 37 1.28 1.45 -12.55
C ALA A 37 2.08 1.49 -13.86
N ASP A 38 1.90 2.56 -14.63
CA ASP A 38 2.60 2.74 -15.91
C ASP A 38 4.10 2.96 -15.68
N GLN A 39 4.44 3.69 -14.62
CA GLN A 39 5.81 3.85 -14.18
C GLN A 39 6.23 2.70 -13.28
N ARG A 40 7.38 2.11 -13.60
CA ARG A 40 8.00 1.11 -12.72
C ARG A 40 8.66 1.85 -11.55
N PRO A 41 8.23 1.59 -10.30
CA PRO A 41 8.87 2.21 -9.15
C PRO A 41 10.32 1.74 -9.02
N PRO A 42 11.20 2.55 -8.41
CA PRO A 42 12.63 2.24 -8.26
C PRO A 42 12.88 0.98 -7.41
N SER A 43 11.94 0.65 -6.53
CA SER A 43 11.87 -0.59 -5.76
C SER A 43 10.45 -1.16 -5.84
N GLY A 44 10.25 -2.44 -5.50
CA GLY A 44 8.92 -3.05 -5.41
C GLY A 44 8.09 -3.05 -6.71
N ILE A 45 6.77 -3.03 -6.53
CA ILE A 45 5.76 -3.20 -7.56
C ILE A 45 4.68 -2.13 -7.40
N GLY A 46 4.48 -1.31 -8.44
CA GLY A 46 3.45 -0.29 -8.47
C GLY A 46 2.10 -0.81 -8.97
N LEU A 47 1.05 -0.44 -8.26
CA LEU A 47 -0.36 -0.53 -8.67
C LEU A 47 -0.93 0.89 -8.77
N ALA A 48 -1.80 1.12 -9.73
CA ALA A 48 -2.53 2.37 -9.88
C ALA A 48 -4.03 2.09 -9.85
N ALA A 49 -4.80 2.97 -9.23
CA ALA A 49 -6.25 3.00 -9.27
C ALA A 49 -6.70 4.47 -9.35
N ARG A 50 -8.00 4.71 -9.54
CA ARG A 50 -8.50 6.08 -9.66
C ARG A 50 -8.17 6.89 -8.39
N GLY A 51 -7.29 7.89 -8.53
CA GLY A 51 -6.88 8.79 -7.45
C GLY A 51 -5.82 8.25 -6.48
N VAL A 52 -5.27 7.04 -6.69
CA VAL A 52 -4.25 6.47 -5.80
C VAL A 52 -3.19 5.65 -6.53
N LEU A 53 -1.94 5.81 -6.09
CA LEU A 53 -0.81 4.96 -6.44
C LEU A 53 -0.44 4.08 -5.24
N ALA A 54 -0.44 2.77 -5.40
CA ALA A 54 -0.05 1.84 -4.36
C ALA A 54 1.29 1.16 -4.67
N GLN A 55 2.18 1.17 -3.70
CA GLN A 55 3.47 0.49 -3.76
C GLN A 55 3.39 -0.83 -3.00
N VAL A 56 3.89 -1.92 -3.60
CA VAL A 56 4.00 -3.23 -2.94
C VAL A 56 5.46 -3.66 -2.93
N ASP A 57 6.06 -3.72 -1.76
CA ASP A 57 7.43 -4.18 -1.57
C ASP A 57 7.47 -5.61 -0.99
N PRO A 58 7.82 -6.62 -1.81
CA PRO A 58 7.95 -7.99 -1.37
C PRO A 58 9.33 -8.30 -0.76
N ALA A 59 10.22 -7.32 -0.61
CA ALA A 59 11.53 -7.56 -0.06
C ALA A 59 11.45 -7.96 1.43
N LEU A 60 12.37 -8.84 1.84
CA LEU A 60 12.51 -9.28 3.24
C LEU A 60 13.38 -8.31 4.07
N ARG A 61 13.47 -7.04 3.64
CA ARG A 61 14.15 -5.96 4.36
C ARG A 61 13.15 -4.84 4.63
N PRO A 62 13.23 -4.13 5.76
CA PRO A 62 12.39 -2.98 6.00
C PRO A 62 12.50 -1.96 4.85
N ALA A 63 11.36 -1.39 4.46
CA ALA A 63 11.29 -0.30 3.51
C ALA A 63 12.04 0.93 4.06
N SER A 64 12.84 1.56 3.22
CA SER A 64 13.70 2.66 3.63
C SER A 64 13.01 4.01 3.50
N LEU A 65 13.56 5.04 4.16
CA LEU A 65 13.14 6.43 3.99
C LEU A 65 13.06 6.84 2.52
N ARG A 66 14.07 6.45 1.73
CA ARG A 66 14.13 6.75 0.29
C ARG A 66 12.96 6.12 -0.47
N ASP A 67 12.58 4.89 -0.13
CA ASP A 67 11.46 4.20 -0.80
C ASP A 67 10.15 4.97 -0.57
N VAL A 68 9.93 5.48 0.65
CA VAL A 68 8.77 6.30 1.01
C VAL A 68 8.76 7.63 0.26
N GLU A 69 9.89 8.35 0.23
CA GLU A 69 9.97 9.65 -0.45
C GLU A 69 9.83 9.53 -1.96
N CYS A 70 10.40 8.49 -2.57
CA CYS A 70 10.23 8.23 -4.00
C CYS A 70 8.77 7.98 -4.35
N LEU A 71 8.06 7.14 -3.57
CA LEU A 71 6.63 6.90 -3.77
C LEU A 71 5.83 8.21 -3.74
N TRP A 72 6.08 9.04 -2.72
CA TRP A 72 5.38 10.31 -2.57
C TRP A 72 5.61 11.27 -3.74
N LEU A 73 6.86 11.40 -4.20
CA LEU A 73 7.20 12.24 -5.35
C LEU A 73 6.54 11.76 -6.64
N THR A 74 6.48 10.44 -6.88
CA THR A 74 5.77 9.88 -8.04
C THR A 74 4.28 10.18 -7.95
N ALA A 75 3.65 9.93 -6.80
CA ALA A 75 2.23 10.18 -6.60
C ALA A 75 1.86 11.66 -6.75
N MET A 76 2.67 12.57 -6.20
CA MET A 76 2.52 14.01 -6.41
C MET A 76 2.61 14.41 -7.88
N THR A 77 3.57 13.83 -8.62
CA THR A 77 3.72 14.09 -10.05
C THR A 77 2.48 13.65 -10.83
N GLU A 78 1.85 12.55 -10.42
CA GLU A 78 0.60 12.04 -11.00
C GLU A 78 -0.67 12.68 -10.41
N SER A 79 -0.53 13.65 -9.49
CA SER A 79 -1.65 14.26 -8.75
C SER A 79 -2.57 13.24 -8.07
N ALA A 80 -1.98 12.19 -7.52
CA ALA A 80 -2.66 11.08 -6.85
C ALA A 80 -2.24 10.98 -5.37
N GLY A 81 -3.12 10.42 -4.53
CA GLY A 81 -2.70 9.92 -3.22
C GLY A 81 -1.80 8.70 -3.36
N CYS A 82 -1.16 8.27 -2.27
CA CYS A 82 -0.40 7.01 -2.31
C CYS A 82 -0.54 6.17 -1.05
N VAL A 83 -0.31 4.86 -1.20
CA VAL A 83 -0.36 3.86 -0.13
C VAL A 83 0.85 2.93 -0.29
N TYR A 84 1.49 2.54 0.81
CA TYR A 84 2.62 1.62 0.77
C TYR A 84 2.25 0.31 1.51
N PHE A 85 2.41 -0.83 0.84
CA PHE A 85 2.40 -2.18 1.39
C PHE A 85 3.83 -2.77 1.42
N SER A 86 4.25 -3.32 2.56
CA SER A 86 5.57 -3.95 2.72
C SER A 86 5.45 -5.31 3.43
N LEU A 87 6.17 -6.34 2.97
CA LEU A 87 6.23 -7.63 3.70
C LEU A 87 7.05 -7.53 4.99
N ALA A 88 8.19 -6.84 4.95
CA ALA A 88 9.12 -6.74 6.07
C ALA A 88 8.90 -5.48 6.94
N GLY A 89 7.83 -4.72 6.68
CA GLY A 89 7.55 -3.46 7.35
C GLY A 89 8.48 -2.33 6.93
N TYR A 90 8.72 -1.39 7.85
CA TYR A 90 9.33 -0.08 7.58
C TYR A 90 10.44 0.18 8.58
N ALA A 91 11.51 0.83 8.13
CA ALA A 91 12.44 1.47 9.04
C ALA A 91 11.72 2.57 9.84
N GLU A 92 12.21 2.88 11.04
CA GLU A 92 11.58 3.84 11.95
C GLU A 92 11.47 5.24 11.31
N ASP A 93 12.54 5.69 10.67
CA ASP A 93 12.60 6.95 9.93
C ASP A 93 11.62 7.00 8.76
N ALA A 94 11.47 5.89 8.04
CA ALA A 94 10.51 5.72 6.96
C ALA A 94 9.07 5.85 7.46
N ARG A 95 8.76 5.26 8.63
CA ARG A 95 7.44 5.36 9.26
C ARG A 95 7.12 6.79 9.67
N SER A 96 8.03 7.46 10.38
CA SER A 96 7.85 8.86 10.78
C SER A 96 7.72 9.79 9.57
N ARG A 97 8.46 9.51 8.49
CA ARG A 97 8.35 10.28 7.25
C ARG A 97 7.00 10.09 6.57
N ALA A 98 6.50 8.86 6.49
CA ALA A 98 5.19 8.57 5.92
C ALA A 98 4.07 9.29 6.66
N ASP A 99 4.12 9.34 8.00
CA ASP A 99 3.17 10.10 8.81
C ASP A 99 3.19 11.60 8.47
N SER A 100 4.39 12.16 8.28
CA SER A 100 4.55 13.57 7.90
C SER A 100 4.07 13.88 6.47
N LEU A 101 4.12 12.90 5.58
CA LEU A 101 3.75 13.03 4.17
C LEU A 101 2.31 12.59 3.88
N GLY A 102 1.58 12.09 4.88
CA GLY A 102 0.20 11.64 4.72
C GLY A 102 0.07 10.31 3.95
N ILE A 103 1.02 9.40 4.12
CA ILE A 103 1.05 8.11 3.41
C ILE A 103 0.59 6.98 4.34
N PRO A 104 -0.56 6.33 4.06
CA PRO A 104 -0.96 5.10 4.73
C PRO A 104 0.03 3.97 4.49
N LEU A 105 0.46 3.34 5.58
CA LEU A 105 1.40 2.22 5.56
C LEU A 105 0.71 0.92 6.00
N PHE A 106 0.93 -0.14 5.24
CA PHE A 106 0.46 -1.49 5.57
C PHE A 106 1.60 -2.48 5.60
N VAL A 107 1.55 -3.42 6.54
CA VAL A 107 2.40 -4.62 6.56
C VAL A 107 1.58 -5.78 6.00
N LEU A 108 2.09 -6.44 4.98
CA LEU A 108 1.48 -7.65 4.44
C LEU A 108 1.92 -8.85 5.28
N ASP A 109 1.01 -9.41 6.08
CA ASP A 109 1.28 -10.68 6.76
C ASP A 109 1.16 -11.86 5.78
N LEU A 110 1.79 -13.00 6.09
CA LEU A 110 1.75 -14.19 5.22
C LEU A 110 0.35 -14.84 5.13
N THR A 111 -0.57 -14.47 6.03
CA THR A 111 -1.98 -14.90 5.97
C THR A 111 -2.74 -14.15 4.88
N GLY A 112 -2.22 -13.00 4.43
CA GLY A 112 -2.76 -12.22 3.33
C GLY A 112 -3.60 -11.02 3.74
N THR A 113 -3.69 -10.73 5.04
CA THR A 113 -4.42 -9.55 5.53
C THR A 113 -3.44 -8.41 5.74
N PRO A 114 -3.57 -7.29 5.00
CA PRO A 114 -2.76 -6.11 5.27
C PRO A 114 -3.09 -5.55 6.66
N GLN A 115 -2.08 -5.42 7.50
CA GLN A 115 -2.18 -4.84 8.84
C GLN A 115 -1.78 -3.35 8.79
N PRO A 116 -2.55 -2.44 9.41
CA PRO A 116 -2.18 -1.03 9.46
C PRO A 116 -0.89 -0.85 10.25
N ALA A 117 0.06 -0.15 9.64
CA ALA A 117 1.34 0.20 10.23
C ALA A 117 1.40 1.66 10.66
N ASN A 118 0.37 2.47 10.45
CA ASN A 118 0.25 3.80 11.03
C ASN A 118 -1.21 4.24 11.14
N SER A 119 -1.47 5.33 11.85
CA SER A 119 -2.83 5.84 12.06
C SER A 119 -3.52 6.26 10.77
N LEU A 120 -2.76 6.66 9.74
CA LEU A 120 -3.30 6.97 8.40
C LEU A 120 -3.84 5.71 7.71
N ALA A 121 -3.23 4.54 7.94
CA ALA A 121 -3.77 3.26 7.48
C ALA A 121 -5.04 2.87 8.25
N ASP A 122 -5.07 3.10 9.57
CA ASP A 122 -6.29 2.90 10.37
C ASP A 122 -7.44 3.80 9.87
N GLU A 123 -7.15 5.07 9.59
CA GLU A 123 -8.12 6.02 9.04
C GLU A 123 -8.63 5.56 7.67
N LEU A 124 -7.72 5.18 6.76
CA LEU A 124 -8.10 4.66 5.45
C LEU A 124 -8.97 3.39 5.55
N ILE A 125 -8.70 2.50 6.51
CA ILE A 125 -9.57 1.35 6.77
C ILE A 125 -10.96 1.84 7.20
N ALA A 126 -11.05 2.80 8.11
CA ALA A 126 -12.32 3.28 8.64
C ALA A 126 -13.17 4.02 7.58
N THR A 127 -12.55 4.88 6.77
CA THR A 127 -13.26 5.73 5.80
C THR A 127 -13.44 5.05 4.45
N GLY A 128 -12.48 4.24 4.02
CA GLY A 128 -12.38 3.79 2.63
C GLY A 128 -11.83 4.87 1.70
N ALA A 129 -11.83 4.52 0.41
CA ALA A 129 -11.43 5.39 -0.71
C ALA A 129 -12.37 6.59 -0.91
#